data_AF-A0A4S8IN03-F1
#
_entry.id   AF-A0A4S8IN03-F1
#
_cell.length_a   1.000
_cell.length_b   1.000
_cell.length_c   1.000
_cell.angle_alpha   90.00
_cell.angle_beta   90.00
_cell.angle_gamma   90.00
#
_symmetry.space_group_name_H-M   'P 1'
#
loop_
_entity.id
_entity.type
_entity.pdbx_description
1 polymer ?
#
loop_
_entity_poly.entity_id
_entity_poly.type
_entity_poly.pdbx_seq_one_letter_code
_entity_poly.pdbx_strand_id
1 'polypeptide(L)'
;MFPIVLAILLLDSNQRPCPSSSSTVPTNTPLPRRLIVAYSPSIAVFDFAVPSSCIPFAVPWTVLLRGVPSQLSALQPPLRLQILEPCPPDIRPCARPSRSLIVGRRMKGGLLFRGWKTLTSRGFCSLNDKSLRVCVIGSGPAGFYTAEKMLKAHERAEVDILDRLPTPFGLVRSGIVVNQFSRVASNERCSFFGNVSLGSDVSLSELRDIYDVVVVAYGAESDRSLGVPGENLTGIHSAREFVWWYNGHPDCRNMAPDLKCTDTAVVLGQGNVALDVARILLRPTSELQTTDIAEHAMVSLQESTIRKVYLVGRRGPAQAACTAKELREILGMKNLQVHIREADLVISPADEEELKASRIQRRVYDLLCKSATSHQGHGFAGQRELHFIFFRKPDKFLPSEDQSRVGGVRLEKTCLKANGLSGKQAAIGTGQFEDLNCGLVLKSIGYKSVPVDGLPFDKYRGVVPNVKGRVLSSDQPENVNIEQGLYVVGWLKRGPTGIVATNLYCAEETVASILEDIDNGLTASPSGSPKPGRQGLLQALEDKNVRFVPFGGWEKIDSKEKLEGQLRNKPREKLTTWDELLKAALG
;
A
#
# COMPACT_ATOMS: atom_id res chain seq x y z
N MET A 1 -12.71 3.50 -15.56
CA MET A 1 -12.30 2.35 -14.73
C MET A 1 -11.15 2.81 -13.84
N PHE A 2 -11.40 3.06 -12.55
CA PHE A 2 -10.51 3.82 -11.64
C PHE A 2 -10.10 3.00 -10.40
N PRO A 3 -8.81 3.04 -10.02
CA PRO A 3 -8.37 3.13 -8.60
C PRO A 3 -7.22 4.16 -8.44
N ILE A 4 -7.24 5.19 -7.56
CA ILE A 4 -7.34 5.29 -6.08
C ILE A 4 -5.96 5.22 -5.34
N VAL A 5 -5.43 6.41 -5.02
CA VAL A 5 -4.66 6.90 -3.82
C VAL A 5 -3.47 6.04 -3.32
N LEU A 6 -2.23 6.55 -3.24
CA LEU A 6 -1.69 7.56 -2.31
C LEU A 6 -0.24 7.96 -2.76
N ALA A 7 0.32 9.13 -2.50
CA ALA A 7 -0.21 10.40 -1.94
C ALA A 7 -0.16 11.51 -3.00
N ILE A 8 -0.97 12.58 -2.87
CA ILE A 8 -0.94 13.70 -3.83
C ILE A 8 -1.24 15.04 -3.13
N LEU A 9 -0.24 15.93 -3.16
CA LEU A 9 -0.42 17.36 -3.09
C LEU A 9 -1.19 17.80 -4.36
N LEU A 10 -2.52 17.86 -4.29
CA LEU A 10 -3.37 18.15 -5.45
C LEU A 10 -3.41 19.65 -5.73
N LEU A 11 -2.69 20.07 -6.78
CA LEU A 11 -3.01 21.29 -7.52
C LEU A 11 -4.32 21.06 -8.28
N ASP A 12 -5.40 21.70 -7.86
CA ASP A 12 -6.68 21.65 -8.56
C ASP A 12 -6.71 22.67 -9.72
N SER A 13 -6.31 22.21 -10.92
CA SER A 13 -6.26 23.06 -12.11
C SER A 13 -7.55 22.96 -12.93
N ASN A 14 -8.65 23.58 -12.48
CA ASN A 14 -9.74 24.05 -13.35
C ASN A 14 -10.76 24.97 -12.63
N GLN A 15 -10.42 26.25 -12.48
CA GLN A 15 -11.44 27.31 -12.44
C GLN A 15 -11.07 28.42 -13.43
N ARG A 16 -11.90 28.60 -14.46
CA ARG A 16 -11.86 29.80 -15.30
C ARG A 16 -12.83 30.83 -14.69
N PRO A 17 -12.42 32.08 -14.44
CA PRO A 17 -13.36 33.11 -14.03
C PRO A 17 -14.23 33.54 -15.21
N CYS A 18 -15.54 33.64 -14.99
CA CYS A 18 -16.45 34.36 -15.88
C CYS A 18 -16.36 35.87 -15.58
N PRO A 19 -16.16 36.75 -16.57
CA PRO A 19 -16.28 38.19 -16.38
C PRO A 19 -17.74 38.65 -16.59
N SER A 20 -18.19 39.59 -15.76
CA SER A 20 -19.51 40.22 -15.83
C SER A 20 -19.50 41.53 -16.63
N SER A 21 -20.35 41.60 -17.66
CA SER A 21 -21.07 42.79 -18.19
C SER A 21 -20.40 44.19 -18.23
N SER A 22 -20.28 44.78 -19.44
CA SER A 22 -21.10 45.96 -19.84
C SER A 22 -20.86 46.49 -21.29
N SER A 23 -21.97 46.86 -21.95
CA SER A 23 -22.17 47.88 -23.02
C SER A 23 -21.51 47.86 -24.44
N THR A 24 -22.42 47.88 -25.46
CA THR A 24 -22.43 48.66 -26.74
C THR A 24 -21.50 48.37 -27.96
N VAL A 25 -21.91 47.41 -28.83
CA VAL A 25 -22.53 47.57 -30.21
C VAL A 25 -22.08 48.75 -31.13
N PRO A 26 -21.97 48.64 -32.50
CA PRO A 26 -21.82 47.49 -33.43
C PRO A 26 -20.76 47.66 -34.59
N THR A 27 -20.49 46.61 -35.39
CA THR A 27 -20.63 46.62 -36.89
C THR A 27 -20.38 45.24 -37.56
N ASN A 28 -21.20 44.94 -38.58
CA ASN A 28 -21.08 44.04 -39.77
C ASN A 28 -19.75 43.27 -40.03
N THR A 29 -19.65 42.04 -40.60
CA THR A 29 -20.58 41.14 -41.36
C THR A 29 -20.05 39.66 -41.32
N PRO A 30 -20.40 38.68 -42.20
CA PRO A 30 -21.39 37.60 -41.95
C PRO A 30 -20.83 36.15 -41.76
N LEU A 31 -21.78 35.22 -41.51
CA LEU A 31 -21.63 33.79 -41.15
C LEU A 31 -21.06 32.86 -42.27
N PRO A 32 -20.71 31.59 -41.95
CA PRO A 32 -21.71 30.52 -42.09
C PRO A 32 -21.90 29.60 -40.86
N ARG A 33 -23.08 28.98 -40.75
CA ARG A 33 -23.53 28.12 -39.63
C ARG A 33 -23.28 26.62 -39.87
N ARG A 34 -23.03 25.85 -38.79
CA ARG A 34 -23.46 24.46 -38.47
C ARG A 34 -22.56 23.92 -37.33
N LEU A 35 -22.96 23.02 -36.42
CA LEU A 35 -24.26 22.55 -35.95
C LEU A 35 -23.96 21.84 -34.60
N ILE A 36 -24.38 22.37 -33.45
CA ILE A 36 -24.11 21.70 -32.16
C ILE A 36 -25.26 20.74 -31.87
N VAL A 37 -24.96 19.44 -31.92
CA VAL A 37 -25.88 18.37 -31.47
C VAL A 37 -25.46 17.95 -30.06
N ALA A 38 -26.28 18.27 -29.07
CA ALA A 38 -26.12 17.76 -27.72
C ALA A 38 -26.82 16.40 -27.61
N TYR A 39 -26.10 15.37 -27.14
CA TYR A 39 -26.68 14.09 -26.76
C TYR A 39 -26.48 13.83 -25.28
N SER A 40 -27.60 13.69 -24.57
CA SER A 40 -27.69 13.01 -23.28
C SER A 40 -28.10 11.56 -23.53
N PRO A 41 -27.62 10.59 -22.74
CA PRO A 41 -28.35 9.34 -22.58
C PRO A 41 -28.58 8.97 -21.11
N SER A 42 -29.85 8.97 -20.72
CA SER A 42 -30.34 8.16 -19.61
C SER A 42 -30.33 6.67 -19.97
N ILE A 43 -30.41 5.84 -18.93
CA ILE A 43 -30.36 4.37 -18.96
C ILE A 43 -31.49 3.76 -19.81
N ALA A 44 -31.14 2.76 -20.64
CA ALA A 44 -32.06 1.72 -21.10
C ALA A 44 -31.32 0.38 -21.22
N VAL A 45 -31.95 -0.70 -20.76
CA VAL A 45 -31.42 -2.08 -20.77
C VAL A 45 -32.05 -2.84 -21.92
N PHE A 46 -31.26 -3.58 -22.71
CA PHE A 46 -31.75 -4.70 -23.52
C PHE A 46 -30.67 -5.78 -23.69
N ASP A 47 -31.03 -7.02 -23.38
CA ASP A 47 -30.32 -8.23 -23.81
C ASP A 47 -30.45 -8.40 -25.34
N PHE A 48 -29.45 -9.03 -25.99
CA PHE A 48 -29.69 -10.10 -26.96
C PHE A 48 -28.41 -10.92 -27.23
N ALA A 49 -28.60 -12.21 -27.52
CA ALA A 49 -27.55 -13.20 -27.73
C ALA A 49 -26.99 -13.23 -29.17
N VAL A 50 -25.80 -13.82 -29.35
CA VAL A 50 -25.18 -14.08 -30.66
C VAL A 50 -24.83 -15.58 -30.78
N PRO A 51 -25.21 -16.28 -31.86
CA PRO A 51 -24.92 -17.71 -32.08
C PRO A 51 -23.70 -17.97 -32.99
N SER A 52 -23.29 -19.24 -33.06
CA SER A 52 -22.11 -19.75 -33.79
C SER A 52 -22.46 -20.53 -35.07
N SER A 53 -21.71 -20.37 -36.18
CA SER A 53 -21.48 -21.45 -37.21
C SER A 53 -20.53 -21.12 -38.39
N CYS A 54 -19.45 -21.91 -38.52
CA CYS A 54 -18.84 -22.58 -39.70
C CYS A 54 -18.78 -22.00 -41.16
N ILE A 55 -17.54 -21.83 -41.72
CA ILE A 55 -16.83 -22.61 -42.81
C ILE A 55 -17.56 -22.81 -44.19
N PRO A 56 -16.94 -22.78 -45.44
CA PRO A 56 -15.62 -23.38 -45.88
C PRO A 56 -14.76 -22.77 -47.08
N PHE A 57 -13.56 -23.38 -47.32
CA PHE A 57 -12.79 -23.65 -48.60
C PHE A 57 -12.34 -22.49 -49.57
N ALA A 58 -11.21 -22.49 -50.34
CA ALA A 58 -10.14 -23.50 -50.66
C ALA A 58 -8.75 -22.90 -51.12
N VAL A 59 -7.73 -23.79 -51.11
CA VAL A 59 -6.32 -23.88 -51.63
C VAL A 59 -6.10 -23.53 -53.14
N PRO A 60 -4.89 -23.60 -53.80
CA PRO A 60 -3.46 -23.82 -53.38
C PRO A 60 -2.37 -22.95 -54.10
N TRP A 61 -1.06 -23.21 -53.85
CA TRP A 61 0.01 -23.57 -54.86
C TRP A 61 1.34 -23.98 -54.15
N THR A 62 2.32 -24.56 -54.88
CA THR A 62 3.31 -25.53 -54.34
C THR A 62 4.80 -25.37 -54.72
N VAL A 63 5.70 -25.76 -53.79
CA VAL A 63 7.01 -26.48 -53.94
C VAL A 63 8.21 -25.86 -54.68
N LEU A 64 9.39 -25.82 -54.02
CA LEU A 64 10.67 -26.39 -54.52
C LEU A 64 11.78 -26.52 -53.43
N LEU A 65 12.81 -27.33 -53.70
CA LEU A 65 13.81 -27.89 -52.75
C LEU A 65 15.29 -27.59 -53.14
N ARG A 66 16.23 -27.87 -52.21
CA ARG A 66 17.72 -28.06 -52.27
C ARG A 66 18.50 -27.03 -51.41
N GLY A 67 19.62 -27.35 -50.73
CA GLY A 67 20.38 -28.61 -50.56
C GLY A 67 21.52 -28.46 -49.51
N VAL A 68 22.23 -29.55 -49.16
CA VAL A 68 23.26 -29.66 -48.08
C VAL A 68 24.59 -30.22 -48.64
N PRO A 69 25.78 -29.93 -48.04
CA PRO A 69 26.62 -30.95 -47.36
C PRO A 69 27.25 -30.41 -46.03
N SER A 70 27.36 -31.10 -44.87
CA SER A 70 28.12 -32.33 -44.46
C SER A 70 29.65 -32.19 -44.57
N GLN A 71 30.48 -32.29 -43.50
CA GLN A 71 31.07 -33.48 -42.82
C GLN A 71 32.18 -33.01 -41.81
N LEU A 72 32.83 -33.77 -40.89
CA LEU A 72 32.50 -34.92 -40.01
C LEU A 72 33.67 -35.17 -38.98
N SER A 73 33.43 -35.32 -37.67
CA SER A 73 34.23 -36.13 -36.69
C SER A 73 33.79 -35.88 -35.22
N ALA A 74 33.99 -36.72 -34.22
CA ALA A 74 33.85 -38.18 -34.01
C ALA A 74 34.57 -38.56 -32.70
N LEU A 75 34.07 -39.59 -31.99
CA LEU A 75 34.53 -40.18 -30.71
C LEU A 75 34.10 -39.42 -29.43
N GLN A 76 33.72 -40.04 -28.28
CA GLN A 76 33.23 -41.42 -27.97
C GLN A 76 32.44 -41.41 -26.60
N PRO A 77 32.13 -42.52 -25.84
CA PRO A 77 30.91 -42.60 -24.99
C PRO A 77 31.23 -43.00 -23.51
N PRO A 78 30.37 -43.69 -22.70
CA PRO A 78 28.91 -43.97 -22.75
C PRO A 78 28.15 -43.69 -21.43
N LEU A 79 26.81 -43.80 -21.44
CA LEU A 79 25.99 -44.56 -20.48
C LEU A 79 24.50 -44.58 -20.90
N ARG A 80 23.78 -45.68 -20.65
CA ARG A 80 22.42 -45.92 -21.15
C ARG A 80 21.64 -46.86 -20.22
N LEU A 81 20.42 -46.47 -19.82
CA LEU A 81 19.38 -47.28 -19.15
C LEU A 81 18.04 -46.57 -19.44
N GLN A 82 17.27 -46.99 -20.45
CA GLN A 82 16.21 -48.01 -20.39
C GLN A 82 15.19 -47.78 -19.27
N ILE A 83 13.95 -47.45 -19.68
CA ILE A 83 12.73 -47.53 -18.88
C ILE A 83 11.76 -48.43 -19.65
N LEU A 84 11.13 -49.38 -18.95
CA LEU A 84 10.07 -50.27 -19.42
C LEU A 84 8.97 -50.31 -18.36
N GLU A 85 7.71 -50.22 -18.78
CA GLU A 85 6.55 -50.73 -18.04
C GLU A 85 6.26 -52.17 -18.54
N PRO A 86 5.73 -53.11 -17.71
CA PRO A 86 4.28 -53.12 -17.41
C PRO A 86 3.80 -53.74 -16.06
N CYS A 87 2.60 -53.31 -15.63
CA CYS A 87 1.46 -53.96 -14.90
C CYS A 87 1.57 -55.11 -13.83
N PRO A 88 0.51 -55.29 -12.98
CA PRO A 88 0.56 -55.96 -11.67
C PRO A 88 -0.11 -57.37 -11.62
N PRO A 89 -0.31 -57.96 -10.41
CA PRO A 89 -1.63 -57.89 -9.71
C PRO A 89 -1.50 -57.69 -8.15
N ASP A 90 -2.48 -57.80 -7.22
CA ASP A 90 -3.86 -58.32 -7.27
C ASP A 90 -4.84 -57.87 -6.12
N ILE A 91 -6.15 -58.20 -6.26
CA ILE A 91 -7.22 -58.70 -5.31
C ILE A 91 -7.04 -58.55 -3.75
N ARG A 92 -8.03 -58.31 -2.85
CA ARG A 92 -9.53 -58.03 -2.78
C ARG A 92 -9.96 -57.84 -1.26
N PRO A 93 -11.25 -57.75 -0.79
CA PRO A 93 -12.51 -57.17 -1.33
C PRO A 93 -13.45 -56.41 -0.32
N CYS A 94 -14.60 -55.93 -0.86
CA CYS A 94 -15.92 -55.65 -0.21
C CYS A 94 -16.15 -54.31 0.54
N ALA A 95 -17.30 -53.61 0.38
CA ALA A 95 -18.42 -53.72 -0.57
C ALA A 95 -19.24 -52.39 -0.65
N ARG A 96 -19.95 -52.16 -1.78
CA ARG A 96 -21.08 -51.19 -1.91
C ARG A 96 -22.10 -51.70 -2.95
N PRO A 97 -23.42 -51.46 -2.78
CA PRO A 97 -24.45 -51.90 -3.72
C PRO A 97 -24.71 -50.91 -4.87
N SER A 98 -25.37 -51.43 -5.90
CA SER A 98 -25.55 -50.88 -7.25
C SER A 98 -26.73 -49.93 -7.45
N ARG A 99 -26.65 -49.08 -8.48
CA ARG A 99 -27.81 -48.57 -9.24
C ARG A 99 -27.64 -48.86 -10.72
N SER A 100 -28.66 -49.47 -11.34
CA SER A 100 -28.74 -49.76 -12.77
C SER A 100 -29.71 -48.80 -13.48
N LEU A 101 -29.41 -48.47 -14.75
CA LEU A 101 -30.33 -47.75 -15.62
C LEU A 101 -31.42 -48.68 -16.16
N ILE A 102 -32.62 -48.14 -16.40
CA ILE A 102 -33.60 -48.70 -17.34
C ILE A 102 -33.98 -47.61 -18.34
N VAL A 103 -33.99 -47.98 -19.62
CA VAL A 103 -34.30 -47.12 -20.76
C VAL A 103 -35.81 -46.89 -20.86
N GLY A 104 -36.22 -45.64 -21.09
CA GLY A 104 -37.63 -45.28 -21.20
C GLY A 104 -38.30 -45.74 -22.49
N ARG A 105 -39.55 -46.22 -22.39
CA ARG A 105 -40.52 -46.23 -23.49
C ARG A 105 -41.74 -45.36 -23.13
N ARG A 106 -42.34 -44.80 -24.17
CA ARG A 106 -43.25 -43.65 -24.18
C ARG A 106 -44.71 -44.13 -24.23
N MET A 107 -45.58 -43.64 -23.35
CA MET A 107 -47.02 -43.52 -23.66
C MET A 107 -47.73 -42.43 -22.84
N LYS A 108 -48.87 -41.96 -23.38
CA LYS A 108 -49.65 -40.81 -22.88
C LYS A 108 -50.74 -41.28 -21.91
N GLY A 109 -51.13 -40.40 -20.97
CA GLY A 109 -52.34 -40.54 -20.17
C GLY A 109 -52.29 -39.59 -18.98
N GLY A 110 -53.15 -38.57 -18.95
CA GLY A 110 -53.19 -37.61 -17.85
C GLY A 110 -54.35 -37.87 -16.91
N LEU A 111 -54.24 -37.39 -15.66
CA LEU A 111 -55.39 -36.93 -14.88
C LEU A 111 -54.92 -35.94 -13.79
N LEU A 112 -55.80 -35.01 -13.42
CA LEU A 112 -55.53 -34.03 -12.38
C LEU A 112 -55.50 -34.69 -11.00
N PHE A 113 -54.65 -34.22 -10.08
CA PHE A 113 -54.96 -34.28 -8.66
C PHE A 113 -54.56 -33.00 -7.91
N ARG A 114 -55.44 -32.61 -6.98
CA ARG A 114 -55.25 -31.46 -6.06
C ARG A 114 -54.11 -31.74 -5.08
N GLY A 115 -53.40 -30.70 -4.68
CA GLY A 115 -52.22 -30.83 -3.83
C GLY A 115 -52.51 -30.91 -2.32
N TRP A 116 -51.47 -31.27 -1.58
CA TRP A 116 -51.28 -30.92 -0.17
C TRP A 116 -49.86 -30.36 -0.02
N LYS A 117 -49.73 -29.14 0.54
CA LYS A 117 -48.44 -28.62 0.99
C LYS A 117 -48.19 -29.13 2.40
N THR A 118 -47.31 -30.12 2.54
CA THR A 118 -46.79 -30.51 3.85
C THR A 118 -45.87 -29.42 4.39
N LEU A 119 -46.27 -28.81 5.50
CA LEU A 119 -45.47 -27.81 6.20
C LEU A 119 -44.28 -28.52 6.87
N THR A 120 -43.10 -28.45 6.24
CA THR A 120 -41.86 -28.89 6.89
C THR A 120 -41.31 -27.74 7.72
N SER A 121 -41.60 -27.79 9.02
CA SER A 121 -40.96 -26.94 10.02
C SER A 121 -39.44 -27.22 10.00
N ARG A 122 -38.69 -26.38 9.27
CA ARG A 122 -37.26 -26.23 9.52
C ARG A 122 -37.13 -25.44 10.80
N GLY A 123 -36.75 -26.11 11.88
CA GLY A 123 -36.36 -25.44 13.12
C GLY A 123 -35.19 -24.50 12.82
N PHE A 124 -35.45 -23.19 12.87
CA PHE A 124 -34.38 -22.21 13.04
C PHE A 124 -33.80 -22.45 14.42
N CYS A 125 -32.57 -22.97 14.48
CA CYS A 125 -31.77 -22.83 15.69
C CYS A 125 -31.60 -21.33 15.93
N SER A 126 -32.05 -20.85 17.09
CA SER A 126 -31.78 -19.50 17.55
C SER A 126 -30.29 -19.38 17.86
N LEU A 127 -29.49 -19.07 16.84
CA LEU A 127 -28.06 -18.87 16.96
C LEU A 127 -27.80 -17.44 17.44
N ASN A 128 -27.53 -17.34 18.75
CA ASN A 128 -27.03 -16.18 19.50
C ASN A 128 -27.71 -14.83 19.21
N ASP A 129 -28.57 -14.42 20.14
CA ASP A 129 -29.17 -13.07 20.18
C ASP A 129 -28.18 -11.96 20.62
N LYS A 130 -26.87 -12.18 20.49
CA LYS A 130 -25.81 -11.31 21.02
C LYS A 130 -25.15 -10.50 19.90
N SER A 131 -25.00 -9.20 20.13
CA SER A 131 -24.18 -8.29 19.31
C SER A 131 -22.71 -8.69 19.35
N LEU A 132 -22.04 -8.76 18.19
CA LEU A 132 -20.61 -9.06 18.09
C LEU A 132 -19.80 -7.78 18.36
N ARG A 133 -18.98 -7.77 19.41
CA ARG A 133 -18.13 -6.63 19.79
C ARG A 133 -16.76 -6.75 19.13
N VAL A 134 -16.42 -5.83 18.24
CA VAL A 134 -15.15 -5.81 17.50
C VAL A 134 -14.35 -4.54 17.85
N CYS A 135 -13.10 -4.71 18.30
CA CYS A 135 -12.14 -3.63 18.46
C CYS A 135 -11.12 -3.66 17.31
N VAL A 136 -10.84 -2.51 16.70
CA VAL A 136 -9.81 -2.33 15.66
C VAL A 136 -8.79 -1.30 16.13
N ILE A 137 -7.52 -1.70 16.26
CA ILE A 137 -6.49 -0.87 16.86
C ILE A 137 -5.60 -0.26 15.76
N GLY A 138 -5.80 1.02 15.45
CA GLY A 138 -5.15 1.76 14.38
C GLY A 138 -6.14 2.09 13.27
N SER A 139 -6.38 3.38 13.04
CA SER A 139 -7.34 3.91 12.08
C SER A 139 -6.74 4.20 10.69
N GLY A 140 -5.59 3.60 10.37
CA GLY A 140 -5.07 3.62 9.00
C GLY A 140 -5.98 2.85 8.02
N PRO A 141 -5.64 2.82 6.71
CA PRO A 141 -6.48 2.14 5.71
C PRO A 141 -6.78 0.68 6.01
N ALA A 142 -5.85 -0.04 6.65
CA ALA A 142 -6.09 -1.42 7.06
C ALA A 142 -7.21 -1.54 8.12
N GLY A 143 -7.24 -0.64 9.11
CA GLY A 143 -8.28 -0.61 10.13
C GLY A 143 -9.65 -0.24 9.57
N PHE A 144 -9.74 0.83 8.77
CA PHE A 144 -11.01 1.22 8.16
C PHE A 144 -11.55 0.19 7.15
N TYR A 145 -10.69 -0.45 6.34
CA TYR A 145 -11.16 -1.55 5.48
C TYR A 145 -11.63 -2.75 6.30
N THR A 146 -10.99 -3.10 7.42
CA THR A 146 -11.52 -4.12 8.35
C THR A 146 -12.89 -3.71 8.88
N ALA A 147 -13.04 -2.49 9.41
CA ALA A 147 -14.30 -2.00 9.95
C ALA A 147 -15.42 -2.02 8.88
N GLU A 148 -15.15 -1.50 7.68
CA GLU A 148 -16.11 -1.52 6.56
C GLU A 148 -16.56 -2.95 6.21
N LYS A 149 -15.62 -3.90 6.19
CA LYS A 149 -15.89 -5.29 5.81
C LYS A 149 -16.63 -6.05 6.92
N MET A 150 -16.28 -5.84 8.19
CA MET A 150 -17.03 -6.40 9.33
C MET A 150 -18.47 -5.88 9.35
N LEU A 151 -18.68 -4.57 9.23
CA LEU A 151 -20.01 -3.95 9.22
C LEU A 151 -20.89 -4.45 8.06
N LYS A 152 -20.29 -4.76 6.90
CA LYS A 152 -21.00 -5.32 5.73
C LYS A 152 -21.27 -6.81 5.83
N ALA A 153 -20.40 -7.58 6.48
CA ALA A 153 -20.52 -9.03 6.53
C ALA A 153 -21.35 -9.55 7.71
N HIS A 154 -21.49 -8.76 8.80
CA HIS A 154 -22.21 -9.17 9.99
C HIS A 154 -23.15 -8.05 10.47
N GLU A 155 -24.46 -8.28 10.37
CA GLU A 155 -25.51 -7.26 10.63
C GLU A 155 -25.49 -6.74 12.07
N ARG A 156 -25.17 -7.61 13.03
CA ARG A 156 -25.11 -7.28 14.47
C ARG A 156 -23.69 -6.99 14.98
N ALA A 157 -22.73 -6.72 14.08
CA ALA A 157 -21.39 -6.32 14.49
C ALA A 157 -21.37 -4.84 14.88
N GLU A 158 -20.80 -4.55 16.04
CA GLU A 158 -20.42 -3.19 16.46
C GLU A 158 -18.90 -3.10 16.45
N VAL A 159 -18.37 -2.03 15.86
CA VAL A 159 -16.94 -1.84 15.63
C VAL A 159 -16.47 -0.56 16.31
N ASP A 160 -15.52 -0.69 17.23
CA ASP A 160 -14.82 0.43 17.84
C ASP A 160 -13.40 0.52 17.27
N ILE A 161 -13.04 1.68 16.71
CA ILE A 161 -11.72 1.95 16.12
C ILE A 161 -10.94 2.85 17.08
N LEU A 162 -9.85 2.33 17.63
CA LEU A 162 -8.93 3.08 18.51
C LEU A 162 -7.76 3.63 17.68
N ASP A 163 -7.27 4.82 18.01
CA ASP A 163 -6.04 5.35 17.43
C ASP A 163 -5.29 6.26 18.43
N ARG A 164 -3.96 6.18 18.44
CA ARG A 164 -3.11 7.03 19.27
C ARG A 164 -3.24 8.51 18.88
N LEU A 165 -3.49 8.81 17.60
CA LEU A 165 -3.67 10.18 17.14
C LEU A 165 -5.12 10.65 17.36
N PRO A 166 -5.35 11.95 17.68
CA PRO A 166 -6.66 12.60 17.57
C PRO A 166 -7.23 12.58 16.15
N THR A 167 -6.39 12.30 15.15
CA THR A 167 -6.71 12.40 13.72
C THR A 167 -6.67 11.03 13.05
N PRO A 168 -7.79 10.53 12.49
CA PRO A 168 -7.85 9.21 11.89
C PRO A 168 -7.17 9.14 10.50
N PHE A 169 -7.28 7.98 9.86
CA PHE A 169 -6.84 7.66 8.50
C PHE A 169 -5.32 7.47 8.32
N GLY A 170 -4.53 7.67 9.37
CA GLY A 170 -3.07 7.53 9.36
C GLY A 170 -2.43 8.44 8.31
N LEU A 171 -1.62 7.86 7.41
CA LEU A 171 -0.98 8.62 6.30
C LEU A 171 -1.95 9.15 5.23
N VAL A 172 -3.26 8.85 5.31
CA VAL A 172 -4.26 9.19 4.28
C VAL A 172 -5.17 10.31 4.74
N ARG A 173 -4.65 11.54 4.87
CA ARG A 173 -5.43 12.71 5.37
C ARG A 173 -6.15 13.51 4.28
N SER A 174 -6.18 13.04 3.02
CA SER A 174 -6.92 13.68 1.92
C SER A 174 -7.38 12.70 0.82
N GLY A 175 -8.37 13.11 0.03
CA GLY A 175 -8.81 12.42 -1.19
C GLY A 175 -9.97 11.41 -1.01
N ILE A 176 -10.27 10.67 -2.09
CA ILE A 176 -11.46 9.80 -2.21
C ILE A 176 -11.55 8.74 -1.10
N VAL A 177 -10.41 8.22 -0.65
CA VAL A 177 -10.35 7.20 0.42
C VAL A 177 -10.85 7.75 1.76
N VAL A 178 -10.55 9.02 2.07
CA VAL A 178 -11.09 9.69 3.26
C VAL A 178 -12.62 9.76 3.18
N ASN A 179 -13.18 10.13 2.02
CA ASN A 179 -14.62 10.18 1.82
C ASN A 179 -15.31 8.80 1.96
N GLN A 180 -14.59 7.70 1.73
CA GLN A 180 -15.08 6.34 2.02
C GLN A 180 -15.02 6.05 3.52
N PHE A 181 -13.89 6.35 4.17
CA PHE A 181 -13.66 6.06 5.58
C PHE A 181 -14.51 6.92 6.53
N SER A 182 -14.78 8.18 6.20
CA SER A 182 -15.73 9.00 6.98
C SER A 182 -17.12 8.37 7.01
N ARG A 183 -17.61 7.79 5.89
CA ARG A 183 -18.91 7.08 5.88
C ARG A 183 -18.93 5.83 6.75
N VAL A 184 -17.77 5.19 6.95
CA VAL A 184 -17.61 4.04 7.86
C VAL A 184 -17.65 4.54 9.30
N ALA A 185 -16.98 5.66 9.61
CA ALA A 185 -17.00 6.27 10.94
C ALA A 185 -18.38 6.86 11.32
N SER A 186 -19.14 7.40 10.36
CA SER A 186 -20.51 7.89 10.56
C SER A 186 -21.57 6.78 10.62
N ASN A 187 -21.19 5.50 10.56
CA ASN A 187 -22.13 4.40 10.75
C ASN A 187 -22.48 4.27 12.24
N GLU A 188 -23.77 4.14 12.57
CA GLU A 188 -24.27 4.03 13.95
C GLU A 188 -23.71 2.82 14.74
N ARG A 189 -23.29 1.75 14.05
CA ARG A 189 -22.60 0.60 14.65
C ARG A 189 -21.08 0.78 14.75
N CYS A 190 -20.55 1.92 14.31
CA CYS A 190 -19.13 2.27 14.37
C CYS A 190 -18.89 3.35 15.42
N SER A 191 -17.71 3.37 16.04
CA SER A 191 -17.25 4.50 16.84
C SER A 191 -15.74 4.65 16.78
N PHE A 192 -15.26 5.88 16.89
CA PHE A 192 -13.83 6.22 16.85
C PHE A 192 -13.38 6.76 18.20
N PHE A 193 -12.24 6.26 18.67
CA PHE A 193 -11.58 6.60 19.92
C PHE A 193 -10.13 7.03 19.60
N GLY A 194 -9.98 8.25 19.09
CA GLY A 194 -8.66 8.87 18.89
C GLY A 194 -8.05 9.28 20.23
N ASN A 195 -6.75 9.59 20.23
CA ASN A 195 -5.99 9.88 21.46
C ASN A 195 -6.06 8.72 22.49
N VAL A 196 -6.06 7.46 22.01
CA VAL A 196 -6.03 6.25 22.84
C VAL A 196 -4.94 5.30 22.32
N SER A 197 -3.92 5.09 23.15
CA SER A 197 -2.71 4.36 22.82
C SER A 197 -2.72 2.95 23.40
N LEU A 198 -2.57 1.94 22.53
CA LEU A 198 -2.32 0.57 22.97
C LEU A 198 -0.95 0.48 23.65
N GLY A 199 -0.93 -0.06 24.87
CA GLY A 199 0.29 -0.28 25.67
C GLY A 199 0.52 0.77 26.77
N SER A 200 -0.11 1.96 26.71
CA SER A 200 -0.10 2.93 27.82
C SER A 200 -1.48 3.14 28.42
N ASP A 201 -2.48 3.39 27.56
CA ASP A 201 -3.81 3.81 27.99
C ASP A 201 -4.72 2.59 28.16
N VAL A 202 -4.61 1.64 27.23
CA VAL A 202 -5.24 0.32 27.27
C VAL A 202 -4.24 -0.77 26.93
N SER A 203 -4.23 -1.86 27.68
CA SER A 203 -3.45 -3.06 27.39
C SER A 203 -4.17 -3.98 26.41
N LEU A 204 -3.42 -4.85 25.72
CA LEU A 204 -4.03 -5.83 24.82
C LEU A 204 -4.89 -6.86 25.58
N SER A 205 -4.51 -7.21 26.81
CA SER A 205 -5.31 -8.07 27.71
C SER A 205 -6.67 -7.45 28.02
N GLU A 206 -6.73 -6.19 28.45
CA GLU A 206 -7.99 -5.50 28.73
C GLU A 206 -8.91 -5.48 27.50
N LEU A 207 -8.37 -5.19 26.30
CA LEU A 207 -9.17 -5.20 25.07
C LEU A 207 -9.69 -6.61 24.72
N ARG A 208 -8.92 -7.67 24.98
CA ARG A 208 -9.39 -9.06 24.81
C ARG A 208 -10.40 -9.47 25.88
N ASP A 209 -10.39 -8.84 27.06
CA ASP A 209 -11.42 -9.03 28.08
C ASP A 209 -12.71 -8.26 27.76
N ILE A 210 -12.59 -7.10 27.10
CA ILE A 210 -13.71 -6.22 26.75
C ILE A 210 -14.41 -6.62 25.44
N TYR A 211 -13.73 -7.19 24.45
CA TYR A 211 -14.26 -7.47 23.10
C TYR A 211 -14.26 -8.97 22.75
N ASP A 212 -15.12 -9.38 21.81
CA ASP A 212 -15.13 -10.74 21.25
C ASP A 212 -14.02 -10.91 20.19
N VAL A 213 -13.72 -9.84 19.46
CA VAL A 213 -12.72 -9.79 18.38
C VAL A 213 -11.85 -8.54 18.54
N VAL A 214 -10.53 -8.72 18.56
CA VAL A 214 -9.54 -7.64 18.56
C VAL A 214 -8.68 -7.76 17.30
N VAL A 215 -8.65 -6.71 16.47
CA VAL A 215 -7.88 -6.65 15.23
C VAL A 215 -6.81 -5.58 15.31
N VAL A 216 -5.55 -5.99 15.30
CA VAL A 216 -4.39 -5.11 15.41
C VAL A 216 -4.00 -4.57 14.02
N ALA A 217 -4.03 -3.24 13.86
CA ALA A 217 -3.95 -2.55 12.57
C ALA A 217 -2.98 -1.34 12.55
N TYR A 218 -2.19 -1.11 13.61
CA TYR A 218 -1.30 0.06 13.79
C TYR A 218 -0.15 0.18 12.75
N GLY A 219 0.01 -0.79 11.85
CA GLY A 219 0.93 -0.68 10.74
C GLY A 219 2.40 -0.76 11.15
N ALA A 220 3.22 0.19 10.71
CA ALA A 220 4.67 0.19 10.91
C ALA A 220 5.21 1.62 11.12
N GLU A 221 5.31 2.04 12.38
CA GLU A 221 5.67 3.42 12.77
C GLU A 221 7.18 3.67 12.91
N SER A 222 8.01 2.62 12.92
CA SER A 222 9.47 2.72 13.08
C SER A 222 10.22 2.47 11.77
N ASP A 223 11.53 2.62 11.82
CA ASP A 223 12.43 2.56 10.66
C ASP A 223 13.43 1.41 10.77
N ARG A 224 14.01 1.03 9.63
CA ARG A 224 15.16 0.14 9.61
C ARG A 224 16.44 0.96 9.80
N SER A 225 17.33 0.50 10.68
CA SER A 225 18.73 0.91 10.68
C SER A 225 19.48 0.18 9.55
N LEU A 226 20.50 0.83 9.02
CA LEU A 226 21.46 0.23 8.09
C LEU A 226 22.49 -0.66 8.80
N GLY A 227 22.83 -0.34 10.05
CA GLY A 227 23.85 -1.03 10.83
C GLY A 227 25.27 -0.73 10.34
N VAL A 228 25.48 0.43 9.71
CA VAL A 228 26.77 0.84 9.13
C VAL A 228 27.46 1.91 9.98
N PRO A 229 28.81 1.99 9.97
CA PRO A 229 29.53 3.01 10.72
C PRO A 229 29.11 4.44 10.34
N GLY A 230 28.99 5.31 11.34
CA GLY A 230 28.60 6.72 11.16
C GLY A 230 27.10 6.98 11.00
N GLU A 231 26.22 5.98 11.12
CA GLU A 231 24.76 6.16 10.94
C GLU A 231 24.11 7.17 11.92
N ASN A 232 24.80 7.50 13.02
CA ASN A 232 24.34 8.45 14.05
C ASN A 232 24.82 9.91 13.82
N LEU A 233 25.50 10.21 12.70
CA LEU A 233 25.94 11.58 12.39
C LEU A 233 24.76 12.52 12.13
N THR A 234 24.89 13.79 12.52
CA THR A 234 23.90 14.84 12.24
C THR A 234 23.67 15.00 10.74
N GLY A 235 22.42 15.21 10.32
CA GLY A 235 22.02 15.26 8.90
C GLY A 235 21.69 13.91 8.28
N ILE A 236 21.75 12.81 9.05
CA ILE A 236 21.19 11.51 8.66
C ILE A 236 19.82 11.34 9.33
N HIS A 237 18.76 11.17 8.53
CA HIS A 237 17.38 11.02 9.01
C HIS A 237 16.68 9.84 8.34
N SER A 238 15.57 9.35 8.92
CA SER A 238 14.66 8.51 8.14
C SER A 238 13.90 9.35 7.10
N ALA A 239 13.68 8.76 5.92
CA ALA A 239 12.72 9.29 4.97
C ALA A 239 11.29 9.31 5.55
N ARG A 240 10.92 8.41 6.47
CA ARG A 240 9.64 8.47 7.20
C ARG A 240 9.52 9.74 8.01
N GLU A 241 10.54 10.05 8.81
CA GLU A 241 10.53 11.21 9.71
C GLU A 241 10.43 12.49 8.91
N PHE A 242 11.18 12.59 7.80
CA PHE A 242 11.06 13.68 6.84
C PHE A 242 9.65 13.78 6.24
N VAL A 243 9.03 12.65 5.88
CA VAL A 243 7.63 12.59 5.39
C VAL A 243 6.63 13.03 6.47
N TRP A 244 6.82 12.61 7.72
CA TRP A 244 5.98 12.98 8.85
C TRP A 244 6.12 14.48 9.17
N TRP A 245 7.35 15.00 9.15
CA TRP A 245 7.67 16.41 9.34
C TRP A 245 6.97 17.32 8.33
N TYR A 246 7.10 17.07 7.01
CA TYR A 246 6.44 17.92 6.02
C TYR A 246 4.92 17.73 5.97
N ASN A 247 4.41 16.57 6.41
CA ASN A 247 2.97 16.33 6.56
C ASN A 247 2.38 16.85 7.87
N GLY A 248 3.16 17.48 8.76
CA GLY A 248 2.63 18.04 10.02
C GLY A 248 2.25 16.99 11.06
N HIS A 249 2.85 15.80 11.03
CA HIS A 249 2.66 14.79 12.08
C HIS A 249 3.26 15.29 13.40
N PRO A 250 2.55 15.23 14.53
CA PRO A 250 2.98 15.89 15.77
C PRO A 250 4.33 15.36 16.28
N ASP A 251 4.54 14.04 16.25
CA ASP A 251 5.80 13.41 16.68
C ASP A 251 7.05 13.85 15.90
N CYS A 252 6.90 14.42 14.69
CA CYS A 252 8.03 14.93 13.89
C CYS A 252 7.96 16.44 13.64
N ARG A 253 7.08 17.18 14.31
CA ARG A 253 6.95 18.64 14.15
C ARG A 253 8.24 19.40 14.52
N ASN A 254 8.98 18.89 15.50
CA ASN A 254 10.24 19.49 15.96
C ASN A 254 11.48 18.94 15.24
N MET A 255 11.30 18.09 14.22
CA MET A 255 12.41 17.74 13.32
C MET A 255 12.89 19.00 12.59
N ALA A 256 14.19 19.25 12.62
CA ALA A 256 14.81 20.41 11.99
C ALA A 256 15.90 19.93 11.00
N PRO A 257 15.52 19.39 9.81
CA PRO A 257 16.49 18.98 8.82
C PRO A 257 17.23 20.23 8.30
N ASP A 258 18.55 20.21 8.35
CA ASP A 258 19.37 21.31 7.84
C ASP A 258 19.43 21.26 6.31
N LEU A 259 18.58 22.06 5.67
CA LEU A 259 18.49 22.20 4.22
C LEU A 259 19.37 23.34 3.66
N LYS A 260 20.21 23.98 4.49
CA LYS A 260 21.04 25.15 4.13
C LYS A 260 22.53 24.83 4.03
N CYS A 261 22.99 23.80 4.73
CA CYS A 261 24.41 23.40 4.79
C CYS A 261 24.98 22.82 3.48
N THR A 262 24.14 22.47 2.51
CA THR A 262 24.56 21.69 1.32
C THR A 262 23.64 21.91 0.13
N ASP A 263 24.15 21.70 -1.08
CA ASP A 263 23.32 21.62 -2.30
C ASP A 263 22.84 20.20 -2.60
N THR A 264 23.33 19.20 -1.86
CA THR A 264 23.25 17.78 -2.24
C THR A 264 22.67 16.90 -1.13
N ALA A 265 21.60 16.18 -1.47
CA ALA A 265 20.99 15.15 -0.61
C ALA A 265 21.12 13.75 -1.21
N VAL A 266 21.35 12.75 -0.37
CA VAL A 266 21.40 11.33 -0.75
C VAL A 266 20.22 10.57 -0.13
N VAL A 267 19.36 9.99 -0.97
CA VAL A 267 18.25 9.15 -0.54
C VAL A 267 18.64 7.69 -0.76
N LEU A 268 18.75 6.94 0.33
CA LEU A 268 19.11 5.52 0.30
C LEU A 268 17.85 4.69 0.11
N GLY A 269 17.55 4.32 -1.14
CA GLY A 269 16.36 3.59 -1.54
C GLY A 269 15.77 4.11 -2.87
N GLN A 270 15.02 3.24 -3.55
CA GLN A 270 14.36 3.54 -4.83
C GLN A 270 12.91 3.01 -4.83
N GLY A 271 12.18 3.28 -3.74
CA GLY A 271 10.74 3.04 -3.61
C GLY A 271 9.94 4.34 -3.81
N ASN A 272 8.60 4.28 -3.72
CA ASN A 272 7.76 5.49 -3.83
C ASN A 272 8.16 6.58 -2.83
N VAL A 273 8.41 6.22 -1.56
CA VAL A 273 8.84 7.17 -0.50
C VAL A 273 10.13 7.91 -0.87
N ALA A 274 11.07 7.23 -1.54
CA ALA A 274 12.30 7.85 -2.02
C ALA A 274 12.02 8.89 -3.13
N LEU A 275 11.07 8.60 -4.02
CA LEU A 275 10.61 9.57 -5.01
C LEU A 275 9.86 10.74 -4.34
N ASP A 276 9.07 10.49 -3.29
CA ASP A 276 8.30 11.52 -2.61
C ASP A 276 9.21 12.53 -1.88
N VAL A 277 10.21 12.07 -1.13
CA VAL A 277 11.17 13.00 -0.50
C VAL A 277 12.01 13.76 -1.52
N ALA A 278 12.44 13.10 -2.62
CA ALA A 278 13.14 13.78 -3.71
C ALA A 278 12.25 14.82 -4.40
N ARG A 279 10.96 14.51 -4.61
CA ARG A 279 9.96 15.41 -5.17
C ARG A 279 9.74 16.63 -4.28
N ILE A 280 9.66 16.48 -2.97
CA ILE A 280 9.54 17.61 -2.02
C ILE A 280 10.80 18.48 -2.02
N LEU A 281 11.99 17.89 -2.04
CA LEU A 281 13.25 18.64 -2.10
C LEU A 281 13.46 19.38 -3.44
N LEU A 282 12.95 18.83 -4.55
CA LEU A 282 13.22 19.34 -5.91
C LEU A 282 12.07 20.10 -6.57
N ARG A 283 10.83 20.07 -6.03
CA ARG A 283 9.69 20.82 -6.59
C ARG A 283 9.78 22.32 -6.29
N PRO A 284 9.40 23.22 -7.21
CA PRO A 284 9.37 24.66 -6.93
C PRO A 284 8.50 24.98 -5.70
N THR A 285 8.98 25.87 -4.85
CA THR A 285 8.32 26.23 -3.59
C THR A 285 6.97 26.92 -3.83
N SER A 286 6.83 27.64 -4.93
CA SER A 286 5.56 28.22 -5.40
C SER A 286 4.50 27.16 -5.73
N GLU A 287 4.88 25.98 -6.22
CA GLU A 287 3.95 24.86 -6.40
C GLU A 287 3.56 24.27 -5.04
N LEU A 288 4.53 24.10 -4.13
CA LEU A 288 4.31 23.52 -2.79
C LEU A 288 3.46 24.41 -1.87
N GLN A 289 3.55 25.74 -1.98
CA GLN A 289 2.79 26.69 -1.15
C GLN A 289 1.26 26.52 -1.26
N THR A 290 0.76 26.04 -2.39
CA THR A 290 -0.69 25.84 -2.65
C THR A 290 -1.26 24.55 -2.04
N THR A 291 -0.44 23.77 -1.35
CA THR A 291 -0.73 22.36 -0.98
C THR A 291 -0.98 22.21 0.53
N ASP A 292 -1.30 21.02 1.02
CA ASP A 292 -1.46 20.76 2.47
C ASP A 292 -0.13 20.45 3.20
N ILE A 293 1.00 20.88 2.64
CA ILE A 293 2.31 20.84 3.31
C ILE A 293 2.28 21.75 4.55
N ALA A 294 2.85 21.28 5.67
CA ALA A 294 2.82 22.03 6.92
C ALA A 294 3.72 23.29 6.85
N GLU A 295 3.24 24.40 7.39
CA GLU A 295 3.91 25.71 7.29
C GLU A 295 5.38 25.69 7.71
N HIS A 296 5.73 25.03 8.82
CA HIS A 296 7.12 24.99 9.31
C HIS A 296 8.07 24.32 8.32
N ALA A 297 7.60 23.29 7.61
CA ALA A 297 8.38 22.63 6.57
C ALA A 297 8.45 23.48 5.31
N MET A 298 7.37 24.22 4.99
CA MET A 298 7.36 25.16 3.87
C MET A 298 8.39 26.29 4.07
N VAL A 299 8.50 26.85 5.28
CA VAL A 299 9.54 27.85 5.63
C VAL A 299 10.93 27.26 5.42
N SER A 300 11.23 26.08 5.98
CA SER A 300 12.54 25.43 5.80
C SER A 300 12.87 25.11 4.32
N LEU A 301 11.86 24.77 3.52
CA LEU A 301 12.02 24.49 2.09
C LEU A 301 12.21 25.77 1.24
N GLN A 302 11.69 26.92 1.66
CA GLN A 302 11.94 28.22 1.01
C GLN A 302 13.39 28.64 1.13
N GLU A 303 14.03 28.34 2.26
CA GLU A 303 15.45 28.65 2.51
C GLU A 303 16.42 27.56 2.00
N SER A 304 15.90 26.51 1.37
CA SER A 304 16.69 25.32 0.97
C SER A 304 17.70 25.61 -0.15
N THR A 305 18.96 25.25 0.11
CA THR A 305 20.05 25.26 -0.87
C THR A 305 20.10 24.00 -1.73
N ILE A 306 19.32 22.96 -1.40
CA ILE A 306 19.31 21.67 -2.13
C ILE A 306 18.96 21.88 -3.61
N ARG A 307 19.84 21.42 -4.50
CA ARG A 307 19.65 21.37 -5.95
C ARG A 307 19.82 19.97 -6.54
N LYS A 308 20.60 19.09 -5.88
CA LYS A 308 20.87 17.73 -6.32
C LYS A 308 20.29 16.70 -5.36
N VAL A 309 19.57 15.70 -5.87
CA VAL A 309 19.16 14.53 -5.08
C VAL A 309 19.62 13.25 -5.77
N TYR A 310 20.34 12.40 -5.03
CA TYR A 310 20.80 11.09 -5.48
C TYR A 310 19.92 9.98 -4.91
N LEU A 311 19.23 9.23 -5.78
CA LEU A 311 18.44 8.05 -5.43
C LEU A 311 19.29 6.78 -5.57
N VAL A 312 19.84 6.31 -4.45
CA VAL A 312 20.82 5.22 -4.43
C VAL A 312 20.13 3.88 -4.19
N GLY A 313 20.27 2.96 -5.15
CA GLY A 313 19.72 1.61 -5.12
C GLY A 313 20.80 0.53 -5.09
N ARG A 314 20.69 -0.42 -4.16
CA ARG A 314 21.61 -1.57 -4.05
C ARG A 314 21.46 -2.63 -5.14
N ARG A 315 20.46 -2.50 -6.02
CA ARG A 315 20.17 -3.42 -7.16
C ARG A 315 20.08 -2.62 -8.46
N GLY A 316 19.76 -3.30 -9.56
CA GLY A 316 19.60 -2.68 -10.87
C GLY A 316 18.22 -2.05 -11.10
N PRO A 317 18.04 -1.37 -12.25
CA PRO A 317 16.76 -0.76 -12.66
C PRO A 317 15.58 -1.73 -12.68
N ALA A 318 15.80 -2.99 -13.06
CA ALA A 318 14.76 -4.02 -13.12
C ALA A 318 14.15 -4.36 -11.74
N GLN A 319 14.89 -4.10 -10.65
CA GLN A 319 14.44 -4.32 -9.27
C GLN A 319 14.09 -3.03 -8.51
N ALA A 320 13.89 -1.91 -9.23
CA ALA A 320 13.34 -0.68 -8.65
C ALA A 320 11.96 -0.96 -8.01
N ALA A 321 11.74 -0.40 -6.82
CA ALA A 321 10.55 -0.67 -6.01
C ALA A 321 9.48 0.45 -6.11
N CYS A 322 9.77 1.51 -6.86
CA CYS A 322 8.81 2.56 -7.17
C CYS A 322 7.77 2.08 -8.19
N THR A 323 6.66 2.81 -8.30
CA THR A 323 5.59 2.51 -9.25
C THR A 323 5.65 3.41 -10.47
N ALA A 324 5.15 2.91 -11.61
CA ALA A 324 5.12 3.64 -12.87
C ALA A 324 4.18 4.87 -12.89
N LYS A 325 3.45 5.17 -11.79
CA LYS A 325 2.74 6.43 -11.58
C LYS A 325 3.70 7.45 -10.99
N GLU A 326 4.19 7.21 -9.77
CA GLU A 326 5.08 8.13 -9.04
C GLU A 326 6.36 8.44 -9.83
N LEU A 327 6.93 7.45 -10.53
CA LEU A 327 8.08 7.69 -11.40
C LEU A 327 7.75 8.67 -12.54
N ARG A 328 6.57 8.59 -13.17
CA ARG A 328 6.18 9.55 -14.21
C ARG A 328 5.95 10.95 -13.65
N GLU A 329 5.45 11.06 -12.42
CA GLU A 329 5.19 12.35 -11.78
C GLU A 329 6.48 13.12 -11.46
N ILE A 330 7.54 12.43 -11.02
CA ILE A 330 8.84 13.07 -10.79
C ILE A 330 9.61 13.34 -12.10
N LEU A 331 9.58 12.39 -13.06
CA LEU A 331 10.20 12.57 -14.39
C LEU A 331 9.52 13.65 -15.24
N GLY A 332 8.25 13.95 -14.97
CA GLY A 332 7.48 15.00 -15.66
C GLY A 332 7.60 16.40 -15.05
N MET A 333 8.43 16.60 -14.02
CA MET A 333 8.59 17.92 -13.40
C MET A 333 9.37 18.87 -14.31
N LYS A 334 8.87 20.11 -14.43
CA LYS A 334 9.53 21.17 -15.20
C LYS A 334 10.85 21.57 -14.53
N ASN A 335 11.83 21.97 -15.33
CA ASN A 335 13.14 22.47 -14.88
C ASN A 335 13.93 21.48 -13.99
N LEU A 336 13.63 20.18 -14.08
CA LEU A 336 14.41 19.11 -13.48
C LEU A 336 15.24 18.41 -14.57
N GLN A 337 16.55 18.28 -14.35
CA GLN A 337 17.42 17.40 -15.12
C GLN A 337 17.45 16.02 -14.45
N VAL A 338 17.27 14.95 -15.24
CA VAL A 338 17.30 13.57 -14.73
C VAL A 338 18.50 12.84 -15.31
N HIS A 339 19.35 12.31 -14.44
CA HIS A 339 20.56 11.59 -14.79
C HIS A 339 20.41 10.10 -14.49
N ILE A 340 20.64 9.28 -15.50
CA ILE A 340 20.66 7.81 -15.44
C ILE A 340 21.83 7.36 -16.31
N ARG A 341 22.76 6.56 -15.78
CA ARG A 341 23.88 6.04 -16.58
C ARG A 341 23.37 4.95 -17.51
N GLU A 342 23.62 5.07 -18.81
CA GLU A 342 23.24 4.06 -19.81
C GLU A 342 23.82 2.67 -19.50
N ALA A 343 25.05 2.63 -18.96
CA ALA A 343 25.68 1.39 -18.51
C ALA A 343 24.92 0.66 -17.39
N ASP A 344 24.17 1.38 -16.53
CA ASP A 344 23.35 0.76 -15.49
C ASP A 344 22.03 0.18 -16.04
N LEU A 345 21.64 0.52 -17.28
CA LEU A 345 20.44 0.00 -17.95
C LEU A 345 20.68 -1.33 -18.67
N VAL A 346 21.93 -1.81 -18.77
CA VAL A 346 22.23 -3.10 -19.40
C VAL A 346 21.72 -4.23 -18.50
N ILE A 347 20.72 -4.97 -18.98
CA ILE A 347 20.08 -6.07 -18.26
C ILE A 347 20.69 -7.43 -18.58
N SER A 348 20.76 -8.31 -17.57
CA SER A 348 21.14 -9.71 -17.74
C SER A 348 19.95 -10.59 -18.19
N PRO A 349 20.18 -11.83 -18.63
CA PRO A 349 19.10 -12.78 -18.91
C PRO A 349 18.18 -13.03 -17.70
N ALA A 350 18.71 -12.98 -16.47
CA ALA A 350 17.93 -13.15 -15.24
C ALA A 350 17.02 -11.93 -14.96
N ASP A 351 17.50 -10.72 -15.25
CA ASP A 351 16.69 -9.51 -15.15
C ASP A 351 15.53 -9.52 -16.16
N GLU A 352 15.76 -9.97 -17.39
CA GLU A 352 14.72 -10.08 -18.42
C GLU A 352 13.60 -11.08 -18.01
N GLU A 353 13.94 -12.19 -17.34
CA GLU A 353 12.94 -13.10 -16.76
C GLU A 353 12.16 -12.47 -15.58
N GLU A 354 12.82 -11.71 -14.69
CA GLU A 354 12.13 -10.94 -13.64
C GLU A 354 11.16 -9.90 -14.24
N LEU A 355 11.56 -9.23 -15.33
CA LEU A 355 10.72 -8.26 -16.03
C LEU A 355 9.54 -8.91 -16.77
N LYS A 356 9.72 -10.09 -17.38
CA LYS A 356 8.63 -10.88 -17.98
C LYS A 356 7.60 -11.32 -16.94
N ALA A 357 8.05 -11.73 -15.76
CA ALA A 357 7.18 -12.12 -14.66
C ALA A 357 6.35 -10.95 -14.09
N SER A 358 6.76 -9.70 -14.30
CA SER A 358 6.17 -8.52 -13.66
C SER A 358 5.99 -7.35 -14.63
N ARG A 359 4.78 -7.26 -15.23
CA ARG A 359 4.35 -6.12 -16.06
C ARG A 359 4.52 -4.76 -15.36
N ILE A 360 4.43 -4.73 -14.02
CA ILE A 360 4.63 -3.51 -13.22
C ILE A 360 6.11 -3.09 -13.26
N GLN A 361 7.04 -4.02 -13.00
CA GLN A 361 8.48 -3.75 -13.08
C GLN A 361 8.90 -3.42 -14.51
N ARG A 362 8.40 -4.14 -15.53
CA ARG A 362 8.68 -3.82 -16.94
C ARG A 362 8.32 -2.38 -17.28
N ARG A 363 7.12 -1.92 -16.88
CA ARG A 363 6.69 -0.55 -17.13
C ARG A 363 7.53 0.51 -16.39
N VAL A 364 8.12 0.18 -15.24
CA VAL A 364 9.05 1.05 -14.51
C VAL A 364 10.39 1.11 -15.24
N TYR A 365 10.94 -0.04 -15.62
CA TYR A 365 12.16 -0.15 -16.41
C TYR A 365 12.07 0.61 -17.74
N ASP A 366 11.00 0.39 -18.52
CA ASP A 366 10.78 1.07 -19.81
C ASP A 366 10.70 2.61 -19.65
N LEU A 367 10.28 3.13 -18.50
CA LEU A 367 10.28 4.57 -18.19
C LEU A 367 11.68 5.10 -17.87
N LEU A 368 12.49 4.34 -17.12
CA LEU A 368 13.89 4.69 -16.83
C LEU A 368 14.71 4.74 -18.12
N CYS A 369 14.57 3.74 -18.99
CA CYS A 369 15.24 3.72 -20.30
C CYS A 369 14.86 4.93 -21.17
N LYS A 370 13.57 5.25 -21.25
CA LYS A 370 13.10 6.44 -21.98
C LYS A 370 13.69 7.72 -21.40
N SER A 371 13.69 7.87 -20.08
CA SER A 371 14.25 9.04 -19.40
C SER A 371 15.74 9.23 -19.68
N ALA A 372 16.53 8.16 -19.70
CA ALA A 372 17.97 8.25 -20.02
C ALA A 372 18.21 8.79 -21.44
N THR A 373 17.43 8.32 -22.41
CA THR A 373 17.55 8.76 -23.82
C THR A 373 16.97 10.15 -24.12
N SER A 374 16.06 10.66 -23.29
CA SER A 374 15.26 11.85 -23.61
C SER A 374 15.88 13.19 -23.20
N HIS A 375 17.00 13.19 -22.47
CA HIS A 375 17.54 14.40 -21.81
C HIS A 375 19.03 14.63 -22.07
N GLN A 376 19.38 14.91 -23.34
CA GLN A 376 20.64 15.56 -23.73
C GLN A 376 20.46 17.06 -24.03
N GLY A 377 19.72 17.77 -23.18
CA GLY A 377 19.68 19.24 -23.21
C GLY A 377 20.86 19.83 -22.44
N HIS A 378 21.44 20.93 -22.93
CA HIS A 378 22.39 21.71 -22.13
C HIS A 378 21.68 22.28 -20.90
N GLY A 379 22.00 21.74 -19.73
CA GLY A 379 21.51 22.27 -18.46
C GLY A 379 22.04 23.68 -18.22
N PHE A 380 21.20 24.56 -17.68
CA PHE A 380 21.59 25.92 -17.32
C PHE A 380 22.01 26.00 -15.86
N ALA A 381 22.89 26.96 -15.53
CA ALA A 381 23.39 27.13 -14.16
C ALA A 381 22.23 27.31 -13.15
N GLY A 382 22.26 26.54 -12.06
CA GLY A 382 21.22 26.56 -11.03
C GLY A 382 19.99 25.68 -11.30
N GLN A 383 19.96 24.93 -12.42
CA GLN A 383 18.94 23.89 -12.64
C GLN A 383 19.00 22.81 -11.54
N ARG A 384 17.85 22.19 -11.25
CA ARG A 384 17.73 21.11 -10.27
C ARG A 384 18.01 19.76 -10.92
N GLU A 385 18.62 18.84 -10.18
CA GLU A 385 19.10 17.55 -10.68
C GLU A 385 18.60 16.37 -9.84
N LEU A 386 18.14 15.32 -10.52
CA LEU A 386 17.79 14.02 -9.94
C LEU A 386 18.69 12.94 -10.53
N HIS A 387 19.49 12.29 -9.70
CA HIS A 387 20.43 11.24 -10.11
C HIS A 387 19.95 9.87 -9.65
N PHE A 388 19.73 8.94 -10.57
CA PHE A 388 19.50 7.53 -10.21
C PHE A 388 20.84 6.79 -10.22
N ILE A 389 21.23 6.29 -9.05
CA ILE A 389 22.48 5.53 -8.86
C ILE A 389 22.12 4.09 -8.55
N PHE A 390 22.37 3.18 -9.49
CA PHE A 390 22.12 1.75 -9.33
C PHE A 390 23.36 0.99 -8.87
N PHE A 391 23.16 -0.24 -8.41
CA PHE A 391 24.23 -1.15 -8.02
C PHE A 391 25.17 -0.57 -6.94
N ARG A 392 24.62 0.12 -5.93
CA ARG A 392 25.36 0.71 -4.80
C ARG A 392 24.68 0.45 -3.46
N LYS A 393 25.43 -0.05 -2.47
CA LYS A 393 24.98 -0.11 -1.07
C LYS A 393 25.86 0.82 -0.21
N PRO A 394 25.31 1.46 0.84
CA PRO A 394 26.13 2.17 1.81
C PRO A 394 27.06 1.18 2.54
N ASP A 395 28.33 1.57 2.67
CA ASP A 395 29.37 0.89 3.44
C ASP A 395 29.56 1.58 4.79
N LYS A 396 29.71 2.92 4.76
CA LYS A 396 29.76 3.79 5.94
C LYS A 396 29.39 5.23 5.59
N PHE A 397 29.04 6.01 6.59
CA PHE A 397 28.92 7.46 6.48
C PHE A 397 30.26 8.13 6.78
N LEU A 398 30.56 9.18 6.03
CA LEU A 398 31.77 9.98 6.16
C LEU A 398 31.43 11.24 6.95
N PRO A 399 32.17 11.56 8.03
CA PRO A 399 32.01 12.82 8.73
C PRO A 399 32.43 14.01 7.85
N SER A 400 31.87 15.18 8.14
CA SER A 400 32.40 16.48 7.75
C SER A 400 33.76 16.78 8.42
N GLU A 401 34.41 17.86 8.00
CA GLU A 401 35.72 18.29 8.55
C GLU A 401 35.69 18.54 10.07
N ASP A 402 34.58 19.07 10.59
CA ASP A 402 34.32 19.32 12.01
C ASP A 402 33.79 18.08 12.77
N GLN A 403 33.63 16.95 12.09
CA GLN A 403 33.12 15.67 12.59
C GLN A 403 31.71 15.67 13.23
N SER A 404 30.98 16.79 13.20
CA SER A 404 29.67 16.93 13.84
C SER A 404 28.52 16.32 13.03
N ARG A 405 28.69 16.20 11.71
CA ARG A 405 27.64 15.91 10.74
C ARG A 405 28.13 15.03 9.59
N VAL A 406 27.21 14.57 8.75
CA VAL A 406 27.55 13.86 7.52
C VAL A 406 28.15 14.83 6.49
N GLY A 407 29.31 14.46 5.94
CA GLY A 407 29.94 15.10 4.79
C GLY A 407 29.86 14.26 3.52
N GLY A 408 29.57 12.96 3.64
CA GLY A 408 29.35 12.07 2.50
C GLY A 408 28.93 10.65 2.88
N VAL A 409 28.72 9.81 1.86
CA VAL A 409 28.46 8.38 2.00
C VAL A 409 29.51 7.61 1.21
N ARG A 410 30.18 6.65 1.83
CA ARG A 410 30.95 5.63 1.12
C ARG A 410 30.00 4.57 0.61
N LEU A 411 30.01 4.34 -0.71
CA LEU A 411 29.17 3.38 -1.39
C LEU A 411 30.03 2.23 -1.90
N GLU A 412 29.68 0.99 -1.54
CA GLU A 412 30.24 -0.19 -2.18
C GLU A 412 29.45 -0.52 -3.45
N LYS A 413 30.16 -0.80 -4.55
CA LYS A 413 29.57 -1.35 -5.76
C LYS A 413 29.02 -2.75 -5.51
N THR A 414 27.88 -3.06 -6.11
CA THR A 414 27.25 -4.37 -5.99
C THR A 414 27.08 -5.06 -7.34
N CYS A 415 27.08 -6.39 -7.34
CA CYS A 415 26.58 -7.20 -8.44
C CYS A 415 25.38 -8.02 -7.97
N LEU A 416 24.56 -8.49 -8.92
CA LEU A 416 23.44 -9.39 -8.63
C LEU A 416 23.91 -10.85 -8.72
N LYS A 417 23.47 -11.68 -7.77
CA LYS A 417 23.53 -13.14 -7.86
C LYS A 417 22.18 -13.75 -7.49
N ALA A 418 21.88 -14.93 -8.03
CA ALA A 418 20.67 -15.66 -7.66
C ALA A 418 20.71 -16.08 -6.18
N ASN A 419 19.65 -15.78 -5.43
CA ASN A 419 19.48 -16.27 -4.07
C ASN A 419 18.65 -17.57 -4.10
N GLY A 420 19.34 -18.71 -3.98
CA GLY A 420 18.74 -20.04 -4.05
C GLY A 420 17.61 -20.33 -3.04
N LEU A 421 17.52 -19.57 -1.94
CA LEU A 421 16.45 -19.71 -0.93
C LEU A 421 15.16 -18.95 -1.30
N SER A 422 15.19 -18.04 -2.28
CA SER A 422 14.05 -17.17 -2.61
C SER A 422 13.71 -17.08 -4.09
N GLY A 423 14.55 -17.66 -4.96
CA GLY A 423 14.42 -17.58 -6.42
C GLY A 423 14.65 -16.19 -7.02
N LYS A 424 14.93 -15.16 -6.21
CA LYS A 424 15.12 -13.77 -6.64
C LYS A 424 16.59 -13.37 -6.63
N GLN A 425 16.95 -12.36 -7.40
CA GLN A 425 18.30 -11.81 -7.37
C GLN A 425 18.57 -10.99 -6.09
N ALA A 426 19.74 -11.23 -5.50
CA ALA A 426 20.25 -10.51 -4.33
C ALA A 426 21.52 -9.73 -4.69
N ALA A 427 21.69 -8.56 -4.07
CA ALA A 427 22.86 -7.72 -4.24
C ALA A 427 24.00 -8.19 -3.32
N ILE A 428 25.20 -8.35 -3.89
CA ILE A 428 26.43 -8.73 -3.18
C ILE A 428 27.49 -7.67 -3.48
N GLY A 429 28.27 -7.30 -2.46
CA GLY A 429 29.37 -6.34 -2.60
C GLY A 429 30.50 -6.88 -3.46
N THR A 430 31.18 -6.01 -4.21
CA THR A 430 32.32 -6.36 -5.07
C THR A 430 33.69 -5.96 -4.50
N GLY A 431 33.74 -5.39 -3.28
CA GLY A 431 34.96 -4.83 -2.68
C GLY A 431 35.47 -3.54 -3.35
N GLN A 432 34.71 -2.96 -4.29
CA GLN A 432 35.03 -1.67 -4.90
C GLN A 432 34.19 -0.58 -4.25
N PHE A 433 34.82 0.52 -3.86
CA PHE A 433 34.17 1.63 -3.16
C PHE A 433 34.27 2.93 -3.96
N GLU A 434 33.27 3.80 -3.81
CA GLU A 434 33.28 5.18 -4.27
C GLU A 434 32.63 6.07 -3.20
N ASP A 435 33.14 7.30 -3.03
CA ASP A 435 32.64 8.25 -2.04
C ASP A 435 31.75 9.30 -2.73
N LEU A 436 30.61 9.61 -2.11
CA LEU A 436 29.64 10.60 -2.59
C LEU A 436 29.41 11.68 -1.54
N ASN A 437 29.87 12.90 -1.81
CA ASN A 437 29.75 14.04 -0.90
C ASN A 437 28.29 14.50 -0.78
N CYS A 438 27.82 14.74 0.44
CA CYS A 438 26.48 15.25 0.75
C CYS A 438 26.38 15.72 2.21
N GLY A 439 25.59 16.75 2.48
CA GLY A 439 25.29 17.22 3.85
C GLY A 439 23.98 16.69 4.43
N LEU A 440 23.20 15.95 3.64
CA LEU A 440 21.90 15.39 4.03
C LEU A 440 21.74 13.96 3.50
N VAL A 441 21.38 13.02 4.37
CA VAL A 441 21.03 11.63 4.00
C VAL A 441 19.63 11.29 4.50
N LEU A 442 18.79 10.76 3.59
CA LEU A 442 17.45 10.24 3.92
C LEU A 442 17.40 8.72 3.72
N LYS A 443 17.26 7.97 4.80
CA LYS A 443 17.12 6.50 4.76
C LYS A 443 15.71 6.11 4.32
N SER A 444 15.55 5.68 3.07
CA SER A 444 14.28 5.18 2.49
C SER A 444 14.31 3.65 2.27
N ILE A 445 14.90 2.92 3.22
CA ILE A 445 15.13 1.46 3.14
C ILE A 445 13.98 0.60 3.68
N GLY A 446 12.84 1.22 3.99
CA GLY A 446 11.62 0.57 4.47
C GLY A 446 11.43 0.66 5.98
N TYR A 447 10.17 0.53 6.38
CA TYR A 447 9.69 0.68 7.75
C TYR A 447 9.92 -0.61 8.56
N LYS A 448 9.61 -0.53 9.86
CA LYS A 448 9.48 -1.65 10.78
C LYS A 448 8.33 -1.39 11.75
N SER A 449 7.56 -2.42 12.07
CA SER A 449 6.59 -2.36 13.16
C SER A 449 7.32 -2.43 14.52
N VAL A 450 6.68 -1.96 15.58
CA VAL A 450 7.18 -2.01 16.96
C VAL A 450 6.42 -3.14 17.70
N PRO A 451 7.07 -3.96 18.54
CA PRO A 451 6.37 -4.91 19.40
C PRO A 451 5.49 -4.19 20.42
N VAL A 452 4.45 -4.86 20.89
CA VAL A 452 3.57 -4.41 21.97
C VAL A 452 3.43 -5.54 22.98
N ASP A 453 3.35 -5.22 24.27
CA ASP A 453 3.24 -6.23 25.32
C ASP A 453 1.98 -7.09 25.16
N GLY A 454 2.14 -8.40 25.33
CA GLY A 454 1.11 -9.40 25.07
C GLY A 454 0.88 -9.75 23.60
N LEU A 455 1.57 -9.12 22.64
CA LEU A 455 1.44 -9.40 21.20
C LEU A 455 2.70 -10.13 20.66
N PRO A 456 2.56 -11.39 20.18
CA PRO A 456 3.67 -12.13 19.55
C PRO A 456 4.27 -11.36 18.36
N PHE A 457 5.61 -11.31 18.26
CA PHE A 457 6.29 -10.42 17.33
C PHE A 457 7.59 -10.98 16.75
N ASP A 458 7.63 -11.16 15.44
CA ASP A 458 8.86 -11.50 14.70
C ASP A 458 9.75 -10.24 14.59
N LYS A 459 10.78 -10.19 15.45
CA LYS A 459 11.73 -9.07 15.50
C LYS A 459 12.57 -8.90 14.23
N TYR A 460 12.72 -9.95 13.41
CA TYR A 460 13.53 -9.94 12.18
C TYR A 460 12.72 -9.43 10.98
N ARG A 461 11.52 -10.01 10.76
CA ARG A 461 10.59 -9.56 9.69
C ARG A 461 9.90 -8.25 10.05
N GLY A 462 9.72 -7.95 11.34
CA GLY A 462 9.04 -6.75 11.84
C GLY A 462 7.51 -6.82 11.70
N VAL A 463 6.93 -7.99 11.98
CA VAL A 463 5.51 -8.32 11.80
C VAL A 463 5.01 -9.21 12.94
N VAL A 464 3.70 -9.30 13.10
CA VAL A 464 3.07 -10.29 13.99
C VAL A 464 2.98 -11.65 13.26
N PRO A 465 3.47 -12.76 13.85
CA PRO A 465 3.27 -14.11 13.31
C PRO A 465 1.78 -14.42 13.16
N ASN A 466 1.35 -14.80 11.95
CA ASN A 466 -0.07 -15.02 11.66
C ASN A 466 -0.30 -16.00 10.50
N VAL A 467 -1.49 -16.63 10.49
CA VAL A 467 -2.00 -17.43 9.38
C VAL A 467 -3.32 -16.81 8.90
N LYS A 468 -3.34 -16.31 7.66
CA LYS A 468 -4.47 -15.53 7.08
C LYS A 468 -4.94 -14.35 7.94
N GLY A 469 -4.12 -13.90 8.91
CA GLY A 469 -4.43 -12.83 9.84
C GLY A 469 -4.86 -13.26 11.24
N ARG A 470 -5.08 -14.57 11.50
CA ARG A 470 -5.17 -15.12 12.87
C ARG A 470 -3.78 -15.07 13.51
N VAL A 471 -3.65 -14.48 14.70
CA VAL A 471 -2.35 -14.35 15.38
C VAL A 471 -1.91 -15.69 15.98
N LEU A 472 -0.62 -15.99 15.94
CA LEU A 472 -0.03 -17.21 16.51
C LEU A 472 0.60 -16.93 17.87
N SER A 473 0.38 -17.82 18.85
CA SER A 473 0.91 -17.69 20.22
C SER A 473 2.44 -17.73 20.31
N SER A 474 3.11 -18.37 19.35
CA SER A 474 4.57 -18.40 19.25
C SER A 474 5.04 -18.35 17.79
N ASP A 475 6.32 -18.06 17.59
CA ASP A 475 7.01 -18.14 16.30
C ASP A 475 7.55 -19.55 15.98
N GLN A 476 7.42 -20.51 16.90
CA GLN A 476 7.96 -21.86 16.73
C GLN A 476 6.99 -22.77 15.95
N PRO A 477 7.48 -23.48 14.91
CA PRO A 477 6.63 -24.25 14.00
C PRO A 477 6.03 -25.53 14.60
N GLU A 478 6.53 -25.99 15.76
CA GLU A 478 6.16 -27.29 16.32
C GLU A 478 4.90 -27.26 17.21
N ASN A 479 4.46 -26.06 17.65
CA ASN A 479 3.19 -25.86 18.35
C ASN A 479 2.53 -24.55 17.88
N VAL A 480 1.94 -24.59 16.68
CA VAL A 480 1.19 -23.47 16.09
C VAL A 480 -0.18 -23.35 16.77
N ASN A 481 -0.20 -22.77 17.98
CA ASN A 481 -1.44 -22.37 18.62
C ASN A 481 -1.91 -21.00 18.09
N ILE A 482 -3.23 -20.82 17.97
CA ILE A 482 -3.85 -19.59 17.49
C ILE A 482 -4.39 -18.82 18.70
N GLU A 483 -4.08 -17.52 18.75
CA GLU A 483 -4.65 -16.60 19.72
C GLU A 483 -6.12 -16.33 19.39
N GLN A 484 -7.03 -17.07 20.02
CA GLN A 484 -8.47 -16.91 19.84
C GLN A 484 -8.91 -15.46 20.09
N GLY A 485 -9.78 -14.97 19.21
CA GLY A 485 -10.25 -13.58 19.21
C GLY A 485 -9.24 -12.53 18.75
N LEU A 486 -7.97 -12.89 18.47
CA LEU A 486 -6.91 -11.93 18.13
C LEU A 486 -6.43 -12.06 16.69
N TYR A 487 -6.53 -10.95 15.95
CA TYR A 487 -6.21 -10.88 14.53
C TYR A 487 -5.30 -9.71 14.20
N VAL A 488 -4.65 -9.74 13.04
CA VAL A 488 -3.75 -8.70 12.56
C VAL A 488 -4.00 -8.37 11.09
N VAL A 489 -3.85 -7.09 10.70
CA VAL A 489 -4.05 -6.62 9.32
C VAL A 489 -2.95 -5.67 8.82
N GLY A 490 -3.01 -5.36 7.52
CA GLY A 490 -2.18 -4.33 6.90
C GLY A 490 -0.68 -4.62 6.91
N TRP A 491 0.12 -3.58 7.17
CA TRP A 491 1.58 -3.69 7.23
C TRP A 491 2.08 -4.49 8.45
N LEU A 492 1.34 -4.50 9.55
CA LEU A 492 1.70 -5.30 10.73
C LEU A 492 1.56 -6.81 10.45
N LYS A 493 0.62 -7.20 9.58
CA LYS A 493 0.43 -8.58 9.07
C LYS A 493 1.44 -8.98 8.00
N ARG A 494 1.68 -8.11 7.01
CA ARG A 494 2.38 -8.45 5.74
C ARG A 494 3.79 -7.88 5.62
N GLY A 495 4.20 -7.01 6.53
CA GLY A 495 5.33 -6.11 6.36
C GLY A 495 4.97 -4.86 5.54
N PRO A 496 5.78 -3.79 5.62
CA PRO A 496 5.47 -2.47 5.07
C PRO A 496 5.70 -2.39 3.56
N THR A 497 4.86 -3.10 2.82
CA THR A 497 4.87 -3.15 1.35
C THR A 497 3.44 -3.17 0.78
N GLY A 498 3.31 -2.67 -0.45
CA GLY A 498 2.03 -2.49 -1.12
C GLY A 498 1.44 -1.09 -0.94
N ILE A 499 0.47 -0.77 -1.79
CA ILE A 499 -0.25 0.51 -1.81
C ILE A 499 -1.51 0.44 -0.92
N VAL A 500 -2.26 1.54 -0.81
CA VAL A 500 -3.52 1.58 -0.03
C VAL A 500 -4.47 0.44 -0.43
N ALA A 501 -4.67 0.23 -1.72
CA ALA A 501 -5.52 -0.86 -2.23
C ALA A 501 -5.04 -2.27 -1.84
N THR A 502 -3.75 -2.48 -1.54
CA THR A 502 -3.24 -3.77 -1.05
C THR A 502 -3.76 -4.08 0.37
N ASN A 503 -4.13 -3.06 1.14
CA ASN A 503 -4.71 -3.24 2.48
C ASN A 503 -6.19 -3.65 2.44
N LEU A 504 -6.93 -3.35 1.35
CA LEU A 504 -8.31 -3.80 1.16
C LEU A 504 -8.39 -5.33 1.10
N TYR A 505 -7.65 -5.96 0.17
CA TYR A 505 -7.61 -7.43 0.05
C TYR A 505 -7.07 -8.11 1.32
N CYS A 506 -6.12 -7.46 2.01
CA CYS A 506 -5.59 -7.94 3.28
C CYS A 506 -6.64 -7.91 4.40
N ALA A 507 -7.52 -6.91 4.42
CA ALA A 507 -8.64 -6.84 5.36
C ALA A 507 -9.71 -7.87 4.99
N GLU A 508 -10.05 -8.03 3.70
CA GLU A 508 -11.01 -9.05 3.21
C GLU A 508 -10.63 -10.48 3.64
N GLU A 509 -9.37 -10.89 3.46
CA GLU A 509 -8.88 -12.21 3.90
C GLU A 509 -8.99 -12.41 5.42
N THR A 510 -8.72 -11.35 6.19
CA THR A 510 -8.74 -11.42 7.66
C THR A 510 -10.16 -11.43 8.19
N VAL A 511 -11.06 -10.65 7.60
CA VAL A 511 -12.50 -10.64 7.92
C VAL A 511 -13.14 -11.98 7.55
N ALA A 512 -12.78 -12.59 6.42
CA ALA A 512 -13.22 -13.95 6.10
C ALA A 512 -12.77 -14.97 7.16
N SER A 513 -11.55 -14.82 7.70
CA SER A 513 -11.05 -15.66 8.80
C SER A 513 -11.80 -15.42 10.12
N ILE A 514 -12.13 -14.16 10.46
CA ILE A 514 -12.93 -13.80 11.63
C ILE A 514 -14.33 -14.44 11.57
N LEU A 515 -14.99 -14.37 10.40
CA LEU A 515 -16.32 -14.95 10.20
C LEU A 515 -16.30 -16.48 10.28
N GLU A 516 -15.30 -17.13 9.68
CA GLU A 516 -15.06 -18.57 9.81
C GLU A 516 -14.87 -18.98 11.29
N ASP A 517 -14.17 -18.19 12.10
CA ASP A 517 -13.99 -18.46 13.53
C ASP A 517 -15.28 -18.24 14.35
N ILE A 518 -16.09 -17.24 13.99
CA ILE A 518 -17.41 -16.99 14.62
C ILE A 518 -18.38 -18.14 14.33
N ASP A 519 -18.48 -18.58 13.07
CA ASP A 519 -19.34 -19.70 12.67
C ASP A 519 -18.95 -21.01 13.35
N ASN A 520 -17.66 -21.20 13.64
CA ASN A 520 -17.13 -22.33 14.41
C ASN A 520 -17.18 -22.13 15.96
N GLY A 521 -17.68 -20.99 16.44
CA GLY A 521 -17.78 -20.69 17.88
C GLY A 521 -16.45 -20.38 18.60
N LEU A 522 -15.36 -20.13 17.86
CA LEU A 522 -14.00 -19.96 18.37
C LEU A 522 -13.70 -18.55 18.92
N THR A 523 -14.65 -17.63 18.84
CA THR A 523 -14.56 -16.25 19.38
C THR A 523 -15.43 -16.01 20.62
N ALA A 524 -16.18 -17.03 21.08
CA ALA A 524 -17.04 -16.89 22.24
C ALA A 524 -16.23 -16.87 23.55
N SER A 525 -16.63 -16.02 24.51
CA SER A 525 -15.99 -16.01 25.84
C SER A 525 -16.08 -17.39 26.50
N PRO A 526 -14.98 -17.95 27.08
CA PRO A 526 -15.01 -19.23 27.80
C PRO A 526 -16.02 -19.27 28.95
N SER A 527 -16.37 -18.10 29.51
CA SER A 527 -17.37 -17.91 30.57
C SER A 527 -18.83 -17.91 30.09
N GLY A 528 -19.08 -17.86 28.77
CA GLY A 528 -20.41 -17.70 28.18
C GLY A 528 -21.09 -16.32 28.40
N SER A 529 -20.55 -15.48 29.29
CA SER A 529 -21.03 -14.12 29.54
C SER A 529 -20.77 -13.20 28.33
N PRO A 530 -21.70 -12.28 27.98
CA PRO A 530 -21.44 -11.28 26.94
C PRO A 530 -20.23 -10.42 27.28
N LYS A 531 -19.40 -10.12 26.27
CA LYS A 531 -18.31 -9.15 26.37
C LYS A 531 -18.88 -7.72 26.45
N PRO A 532 -18.38 -6.84 27.34
CA PRO A 532 -18.98 -5.52 27.59
C PRO A 532 -18.81 -4.53 26.42
N GLY A 533 -17.87 -4.76 25.52
CA GLY A 533 -17.61 -3.93 24.33
C GLY A 533 -17.39 -2.46 24.68
N ARG A 534 -17.99 -1.56 23.89
CA ARG A 534 -17.89 -0.11 24.04
C ARG A 534 -18.07 0.41 25.47
N GLN A 535 -19.01 -0.15 26.24
CA GLN A 535 -19.25 0.27 27.62
C GLN A 535 -18.07 -0.09 28.54
N GLY A 536 -17.47 -1.28 28.36
CA GLY A 536 -16.27 -1.68 29.09
C GLY A 536 -15.05 -0.84 28.70
N LEU A 537 -14.91 -0.46 27.43
CA LEU A 537 -13.86 0.47 26.98
C LEU A 537 -14.03 1.85 27.61
N LEU A 538 -15.25 2.41 27.59
CA LEU A 538 -15.53 3.71 28.20
C LEU A 538 -15.20 3.71 29.70
N GLN A 539 -15.61 2.68 30.44
CA GLN A 539 -15.27 2.53 31.86
C GLN A 539 -13.74 2.46 32.06
N ALA A 540 -13.03 1.63 31.29
CA ALA A 540 -11.57 1.49 31.40
C ALA A 540 -10.80 2.79 31.08
N LEU A 541 -11.34 3.63 30.19
CA LEU A 541 -10.78 4.96 29.90
C LEU A 541 -11.11 5.96 31.01
N GLU A 542 -12.31 5.92 31.59
CA GLU A 542 -12.73 6.78 32.71
C GLU A 542 -11.95 6.46 33.99
N ASP A 543 -11.83 5.19 34.36
CA ASP A 543 -11.08 4.70 35.54
C ASP A 543 -9.60 5.15 35.51
N LYS A 544 -9.04 5.30 34.31
CA LYS A 544 -7.66 5.74 34.05
C LYS A 544 -7.54 7.24 33.73
N ASN A 545 -8.65 7.99 33.72
CA ASN A 545 -8.74 9.40 33.34
C ASN A 545 -8.14 9.71 31.94
N VAL A 546 -8.33 8.79 30.98
CA VAL A 546 -7.83 8.93 29.61
C VAL A 546 -8.83 9.72 28.77
N ARG A 547 -8.42 10.93 28.35
CA ARG A 547 -9.25 11.82 27.54
C ARG A 547 -9.17 11.48 26.04
N PHE A 548 -10.06 10.60 25.59
CA PHE A 548 -10.18 10.24 24.17
C PHE A 548 -10.83 11.34 23.31
N VAL A 549 -10.66 11.24 22.00
CA VAL A 549 -11.23 12.11 20.97
C VAL A 549 -12.25 11.32 20.13
N PRO A 550 -13.56 11.61 20.24
CA PRO A 550 -14.57 10.97 19.39
C PRO A 550 -14.48 11.47 17.94
N PHE A 551 -15.16 10.79 17.00
CA PHE A 551 -15.14 11.21 15.58
C PHE A 551 -15.60 12.66 15.37
N GLY A 552 -16.62 13.13 16.10
CA GLY A 552 -17.05 14.54 16.06
C GLY A 552 -16.00 15.53 16.58
N GLY A 553 -15.08 15.09 17.45
CA GLY A 553 -13.90 15.87 17.86
C GLY A 553 -12.88 15.97 16.73
N TRP A 554 -12.67 14.89 15.98
CA TRP A 554 -11.90 14.93 14.73
C TRP A 554 -12.55 15.86 13.69
N GLU A 555 -13.88 15.85 13.53
CA GLU A 555 -14.57 16.73 12.57
C GLU A 555 -14.37 18.23 12.89
N LYS A 556 -14.21 18.59 14.17
CA LYS A 556 -13.80 19.94 14.59
C LYS A 556 -12.37 20.26 14.18
N ILE A 557 -11.42 19.33 14.37
CA ILE A 557 -10.03 19.48 13.88
C ILE A 557 -10.05 19.70 12.36
N ASP A 558 -10.70 18.81 11.61
CA ASP A 558 -10.76 18.86 10.15
C ASP A 558 -11.38 20.16 9.63
N SER A 559 -12.44 20.65 10.30
CA SER A 559 -13.07 21.94 9.98
C SER A 559 -12.13 23.12 10.25
N LYS A 560 -11.41 23.13 11.37
CA LYS A 560 -10.43 24.17 11.69
C LYS A 560 -9.25 24.15 10.71
N GLU A 561 -8.70 22.98 10.40
CA GLU A 561 -7.60 22.84 9.42
C GLU A 561 -8.00 23.37 8.03
N LYS A 562 -9.23 23.10 7.59
CA LYS A 562 -9.77 23.63 6.32
C LYS A 562 -9.93 25.15 6.36
N LEU A 563 -10.45 25.71 7.45
CA LEU A 563 -10.64 27.16 7.61
C LEU A 563 -9.30 27.91 7.55
N GLU A 564 -8.30 27.46 8.33
CA GLU A 564 -6.94 28.02 8.31
C GLU A 564 -6.28 27.88 6.93
N GLY A 565 -6.56 26.77 6.22
CA GLY A 565 -6.11 26.57 4.84
C GLY A 565 -6.72 27.58 3.86
N GLN A 566 -8.03 27.82 3.94
CA GLN A 566 -8.73 28.78 3.07
C GLN A 566 -8.13 30.19 3.19
N LEU A 567 -7.81 30.64 4.41
CA LEU A 567 -7.13 31.92 4.66
C LEU A 567 -5.74 32.02 4.00
N ARG A 568 -5.12 30.88 3.66
CA ARG A 568 -3.77 30.76 3.08
C ARG A 568 -3.77 30.30 1.61
N ASN A 569 -4.93 30.15 0.98
CA ASN A 569 -5.11 29.54 -0.35
C ASN A 569 -4.59 28.09 -0.44
N LYS A 570 -4.74 27.33 0.65
CA LYS A 570 -4.38 25.91 0.79
C LYS A 570 -5.66 25.07 0.99
N PRO A 571 -5.69 23.78 0.59
CA PRO A 571 -6.84 22.91 0.87
C PRO A 571 -7.04 22.63 2.37
N ARG A 572 -5.97 22.75 3.17
CA ARG A 572 -5.97 22.84 4.64
C ARG A 572 -4.61 23.36 5.13
N GLU A 573 -4.58 23.93 6.33
CA GLU A 573 -3.37 24.05 7.16
C GLU A 573 -3.49 23.05 8.29
N LYS A 574 -2.51 22.15 8.46
CA LYS A 574 -2.61 21.08 9.47
C LYS A 574 -2.26 21.62 10.85
N LEU A 575 -2.99 21.19 11.88
CA LEU A 575 -2.58 21.40 13.27
C LEU A 575 -1.46 20.41 13.58
N THR A 576 -0.33 20.91 14.10
CA THR A 576 0.93 20.14 14.11
C THR A 576 1.45 19.80 15.49
N THR A 577 0.73 20.19 16.54
CA THR A 577 1.06 19.87 17.93
C THR A 577 -0.10 19.17 18.62
N TRP A 578 0.21 18.36 19.64
CA TRP A 578 -0.79 17.68 20.46
C TRP A 578 -1.76 18.68 21.11
N ASP A 579 -1.26 19.80 21.64
CA ASP A 579 -2.08 20.83 22.27
C ASP A 579 -3.05 21.51 21.29
N GLU A 580 -2.60 21.84 20.07
CA GLU A 580 -3.48 22.42 19.03
C GLU A 580 -4.61 21.45 18.65
N LEU A 581 -4.26 20.17 18.46
CA LEU A 581 -5.19 19.10 18.08
C LEU A 581 -6.23 18.87 19.18
N LEU A 582 -5.80 18.68 20.43
CA LEU A 582 -6.69 18.44 21.56
C LEU A 582 -7.56 19.66 21.88
N LYS A 583 -7.01 20.88 21.79
CA LYS A 583 -7.77 22.13 21.93
C LYS A 583 -8.83 22.28 20.85
N ALA A 584 -8.56 21.86 19.61
CA ALA A 584 -9.53 21.92 18.52
C ALA A 584 -10.59 20.82 18.57
N ALA A 585 -10.25 19.62 19.05
CA ALA A 585 -11.22 18.53 19.20
C ALA A 585 -12.15 18.69 20.41
N LEU A 586 -11.65 19.27 21.50
CA LEU A 586 -12.27 19.19 22.82
C LEU A 586 -12.67 20.55 23.42
N GLY A 587 -12.37 21.64 22.70
CA GLY A 587 -13.05 22.94 22.83
C GLY A 587 -14.28 23.01 21.92
#